data_AF-A0A5E4Z8G5-F1
#
_entry.id   AF-A0A5E4Z8G5-F1
#
_cell.length_a   1.000
_cell.length_b   1.000
_cell.length_c   1.000
_cell.angle_alpha   90.00
_cell.angle_beta   90.00
_cell.angle_gamma   90.00
#
_symmetry.space_group_name_H-M   'P 1'
#
loop_
_entity.id
_entity.type
_entity.pdbx_description
1 polymer ?
#
loop_
_entity_poly.entity_id
_entity_poly.type
_entity_poly.pdbx_seq_one_letter_code
_entity_poly.pdbx_strand_id
1 'polypeptide(L)'
;MSGKDKFDWTQQLTRKRNAERRIPTHADFVAYDGHHCHALYKSLPPDWRCPGCCRSTFEVLRWTMRFPHLPTKFLGWAGGYHRHHDHAGDRRGGRLLWNSPYARFPETVLCEQCNAADATVKRVLKLPKEFSYSPEEIRAFVEPVPHGWHIINYQQAARIYEWVRRCPPTVIPGTHA
;
A
#
# COMPACT_ATOMS: atom_id res chain seq x y z
N MET A 1 19.57 -20.26 -5.89
CA MET A 1 19.47 -18.82 -6.20
C MET A 1 19.77 -18.04 -4.93
N SER A 2 20.65 -17.04 -4.99
CA SER A 2 20.90 -16.16 -3.84
C SER A 2 19.66 -15.31 -3.53
N GLY A 3 19.63 -14.68 -2.35
CA GLY A 3 18.53 -13.76 -2.00
C GLY A 3 18.40 -12.60 -3.00
N LYS A 4 19.53 -12.11 -3.54
CA LYS A 4 19.59 -11.04 -4.54
C LYS A 4 18.94 -11.46 -5.87
N ASP A 5 19.23 -12.67 -6.34
CA ASP A 5 18.72 -13.20 -7.61
C ASP A 5 17.19 -13.36 -7.57
N LYS A 6 16.63 -13.74 -6.42
CA LYS A 6 15.19 -13.87 -6.23
C LYS A 6 14.48 -12.51 -6.29
N PHE A 7 15.07 -11.46 -5.72
CA PHE A 7 14.50 -10.11 -5.75
C PHE A 7 14.51 -9.51 -7.16
N ASP A 8 15.62 -9.69 -7.89
CA ASP A 8 15.74 -9.21 -9.26
C ASP A 8 14.71 -9.88 -10.17
N TRP A 9 14.60 -11.22 -10.11
CA TRP A 9 13.61 -11.98 -10.88
C TRP A 9 12.16 -11.54 -10.59
N THR A 10 11.81 -11.30 -9.33
CA THR A 10 10.46 -10.85 -8.95
C THR A 10 10.15 -9.45 -9.49
N GLN A 11 11.14 -8.55 -9.51
CA GLN A 11 11.00 -7.22 -10.11
C GLN A 11 10.85 -7.30 -11.63
N GLN A 12 11.65 -8.13 -12.31
CA GLN A 12 11.56 -8.34 -13.75
C GLN A 12 10.17 -8.87 -14.16
N LEU A 13 9.62 -9.84 -13.45
CA LEU A 13 8.26 -10.32 -13.69
C LEU A 13 7.20 -9.23 -13.48
N THR A 14 7.36 -8.41 -12.45
CA THR A 14 6.45 -7.29 -12.17
C THR A 14 6.49 -6.28 -13.32
N ARG A 15 7.70 -5.94 -13.80
CA ARG A 15 7.90 -5.04 -14.95
C ARG A 15 7.26 -5.62 -16.23
N LYS A 16 7.47 -6.90 -16.52
CA LYS A 16 6.84 -7.57 -17.67
C LYS A 16 5.31 -7.52 -17.59
N ARG A 17 4.75 -7.90 -16.44
CA ARG A 17 3.29 -7.84 -16.22
C ARG A 17 2.75 -6.41 -16.35
N ASN A 18 3.51 -5.41 -15.91
CA ASN A 18 3.13 -4.01 -16.05
C ASN A 18 3.18 -3.55 -17.52
N ALA A 19 4.11 -4.06 -18.33
CA ALA A 19 4.15 -3.75 -19.77
C ALA A 19 2.92 -4.30 -20.51
N GLU A 20 2.40 -5.45 -20.09
CA GLU A 20 1.24 -6.12 -20.68
C GLU A 20 -0.10 -5.73 -20.03
N ARG A 21 -0.11 -4.71 -19.15
CA ARG A 21 -1.31 -4.35 -18.38
C ARG A 21 -2.44 -3.82 -19.26
N ARG A 22 -3.67 -4.15 -18.90
CA ARG A 22 -4.87 -3.52 -19.50
C ARG A 22 -5.07 -2.13 -18.89
N ILE A 23 -5.50 -1.20 -19.72
CA ILE A 23 -5.85 0.17 -19.32
C ILE A 23 -7.38 0.28 -19.35
N PRO A 24 -8.03 0.71 -18.25
CA PRO A 24 -9.48 0.88 -18.23
C PRO A 24 -9.89 2.03 -19.14
N THR A 25 -11.03 1.86 -19.81
CA THR A 25 -11.71 2.98 -20.47
C THR A 25 -12.37 3.88 -19.41
N HIS A 26 -12.82 5.06 -19.83
CA HIS A 26 -13.62 5.92 -18.96
C HIS A 26 -14.94 5.23 -18.54
N ALA A 27 -15.56 4.45 -19.44
CA ALA A 27 -16.78 3.71 -19.13
C ALA A 27 -16.53 2.62 -18.07
N ASP A 28 -15.41 1.90 -18.16
CA ASP A 28 -15.00 0.93 -17.13
C ASP A 28 -14.85 1.59 -15.75
N PHE A 29 -14.28 2.80 -15.72
CA PHE A 29 -14.09 3.54 -14.49
C PHE A 29 -15.41 4.06 -13.90
N VAL A 30 -16.29 4.61 -14.73
CA VAL A 30 -17.63 5.06 -14.29
C VAL A 30 -18.47 3.89 -13.78
N ALA A 31 -18.34 2.70 -14.38
CA ALA A 31 -19.01 1.49 -13.93
C ALA A 31 -18.43 0.89 -12.63
N TYR A 32 -17.25 1.35 -12.18
CA TYR A 32 -16.59 0.81 -11.00
C TYR A 32 -17.21 1.36 -9.69
N ASP A 33 -17.71 0.48 -8.85
CA ASP A 33 -18.45 0.82 -7.62
C ASP A 33 -17.62 0.70 -6.32
N GLY A 34 -16.34 0.33 -6.41
CA GLY A 34 -15.47 0.10 -5.25
C GLY A 34 -15.60 -1.29 -4.59
N HIS A 35 -16.57 -2.12 -5.00
CA HIS A 35 -16.76 -3.48 -4.52
C HIS A 35 -16.72 -3.63 -2.98
N HIS A 36 -15.87 -4.52 -2.44
CA HIS A 36 -15.76 -4.79 -1.00
C HIS A 36 -15.33 -3.56 -0.18
N CYS A 37 -14.72 -2.56 -0.81
CA CYS A 37 -14.37 -1.29 -0.20
C CYS A 37 -15.25 -0.13 -0.71
N HIS A 38 -16.44 -0.39 -1.25
CA HIS A 38 -17.33 0.63 -1.83
C HIS A 38 -17.63 1.80 -0.88
N ALA A 39 -17.84 1.54 0.41
CA ALA A 39 -18.11 2.59 1.39
C ALA A 39 -16.91 3.55 1.54
N LEU A 40 -15.70 2.99 1.63
CA LEU A 40 -14.48 3.78 1.70
C LEU A 40 -14.22 4.52 0.39
N TYR A 41 -14.36 3.84 -0.75
CA TYR A 41 -14.22 4.43 -2.08
C TYR A 41 -15.14 5.64 -2.28
N LYS A 42 -16.42 5.52 -1.90
CA LYS A 42 -17.42 6.60 -2.00
C LYS A 42 -17.14 7.79 -1.06
N SER A 43 -16.41 7.57 0.03
CA SER A 43 -16.04 8.65 0.96
C SER A 43 -14.84 9.48 0.51
N LEU A 44 -14.10 9.03 -0.52
CA LEU A 44 -12.93 9.76 -1.00
C LEU A 44 -13.36 11.01 -1.78
N PRO A 45 -12.64 12.14 -1.64
CA PRO A 45 -12.91 13.31 -2.46
C PRO A 45 -12.65 13.00 -3.95
N PRO A 46 -13.31 13.70 -4.88
CA PRO A 46 -13.17 13.44 -6.32
C PRO A 46 -11.74 13.55 -6.85
N ASP A 47 -10.94 14.44 -6.27
CA ASP A 47 -9.53 14.69 -6.59
C ASP A 47 -8.56 13.88 -5.73
N TRP A 48 -9.07 12.91 -4.96
CA TRP A 48 -8.24 12.08 -4.08
C TRP A 48 -7.09 11.44 -4.85
N ARG A 49 -5.90 11.54 -4.25
CA ARG A 49 -4.69 10.85 -4.68
C ARG A 49 -4.16 10.05 -3.51
N CYS A 50 -3.72 8.82 -3.78
CA CYS A 50 -3.14 7.95 -2.78
C CYS A 50 -1.93 8.65 -2.11
N PRO A 51 -1.94 8.92 -0.80
CA PRO A 51 -0.82 9.57 -0.11
C PRO A 51 0.51 8.82 -0.27
N GLY A 52 0.46 7.49 -0.40
CA GLY A 52 1.64 6.64 -0.59
C GLY A 52 2.20 6.56 -2.00
N CYS A 53 1.42 6.86 -3.06
CA CYS A 53 1.92 6.72 -4.44
C CYS A 53 1.41 7.75 -5.46
N CYS A 54 0.64 8.75 -5.01
CA CYS A 54 0.04 9.83 -5.79
C CYS A 54 -0.92 9.43 -6.93
N ARG A 55 -1.19 8.14 -7.12
CA ARG A 55 -2.19 7.67 -8.09
C ARG A 55 -3.58 8.16 -7.70
N SER A 56 -4.30 8.69 -8.68
CA SER A 56 -5.73 8.97 -8.60
C SER A 56 -6.55 7.67 -8.46
N THR A 57 -7.83 7.80 -8.14
CA THR A 57 -8.78 6.67 -8.13
C THR A 57 -8.83 5.92 -9.47
N PHE A 58 -8.74 6.65 -10.59
CA PHE A 58 -8.65 6.06 -11.93
C PHE A 58 -7.37 5.21 -12.10
N GLU A 59 -6.21 5.77 -11.75
CA GLU A 59 -4.91 5.10 -11.91
C GLU A 59 -4.71 3.91 -10.95
N VAL A 60 -5.49 3.84 -9.86
CA VAL A 60 -5.53 2.68 -8.94
C VAL A 60 -6.27 1.49 -9.56
N LEU A 61 -7.25 1.73 -10.43
CA LEU A 61 -8.05 0.69 -11.06
C LEU A 61 -7.18 -0.21 -11.95
N ARG A 62 -7.17 -1.51 -11.66
CA ARG A 62 -6.29 -2.51 -12.29
C ARG A 62 -7.08 -3.72 -12.75
N TRP A 63 -6.71 -4.27 -13.91
CA TRP A 63 -7.21 -5.58 -14.35
C TRP A 63 -6.45 -6.71 -13.65
N THR A 64 -7.12 -7.53 -12.86
CA THR A 64 -6.47 -8.57 -12.06
C THR A 64 -7.37 -9.76 -11.78
N MET A 65 -6.76 -10.86 -11.34
CA MET A 65 -7.49 -11.98 -10.74
C MET A 65 -8.15 -11.52 -9.44
N ARG A 66 -9.46 -11.66 -9.37
CA ARG A 66 -10.28 -11.48 -8.16
C ARG A 66 -10.47 -12.83 -7.49
N PHE A 67 -10.52 -12.81 -6.15
CA PHE A 67 -10.69 -14.01 -5.33
C PHE A 67 -9.70 -15.15 -5.68
N PRO A 68 -8.38 -14.88 -5.79
CA PRO A 68 -7.42 -15.83 -6.37
C PRO A 68 -7.33 -17.19 -5.66
N HIS A 69 -7.78 -17.28 -4.41
CA HIS A 69 -7.78 -18.49 -3.60
C HIS A 69 -9.12 -19.24 -3.60
N LEU A 70 -10.16 -18.72 -4.25
CA LEU A 70 -11.48 -19.33 -4.29
C LEU A 70 -11.73 -19.99 -5.66
N PRO A 71 -12.58 -21.03 -5.74
CA PRO A 71 -13.02 -21.61 -7.03
C PRO A 71 -13.70 -20.60 -7.93
N THR A 72 -14.34 -19.58 -7.34
CA THR A 72 -15.04 -18.48 -8.01
C THR A 72 -14.12 -17.36 -8.50
N LYS A 73 -12.82 -17.65 -8.68
CA LYS A 73 -11.85 -16.67 -9.19
C LYS A 73 -12.18 -16.25 -10.63
N PHE A 74 -12.07 -14.97 -10.93
CA PHE A 74 -12.25 -14.44 -12.27
C PHE A 74 -11.39 -13.20 -12.50
N LEU A 75 -11.12 -12.86 -13.76
CA LEU A 75 -10.44 -11.62 -14.12
C LEU A 75 -11.45 -10.47 -14.14
N GLY A 76 -11.10 -9.35 -13.52
CA GLY A 76 -11.92 -8.14 -13.55
C GLY A 76 -11.18 -6.90 -13.07
N TRP A 77 -11.84 -5.75 -13.19
CA TRP A 77 -11.36 -4.50 -12.63
C TRP A 77 -11.42 -4.54 -11.09
N ALA A 78 -10.35 -4.07 -10.45
CA ALA A 78 -10.27 -3.93 -9.01
C ALA A 78 -9.43 -2.71 -8.62
N GLY A 79 -9.91 -1.94 -7.65
CA GLY A 79 -9.19 -0.88 -6.96
C GLY A 79 -9.48 -0.95 -5.46
N GLY A 80 -8.61 -1.60 -4.70
CA GLY A 80 -8.79 -1.67 -3.25
C GLY A 80 -8.30 -0.41 -2.53
N TYR A 81 -8.96 -0.08 -1.42
CA TYR A 81 -8.63 1.06 -0.55
C TYR A 81 -8.61 0.58 0.91
N HIS A 82 -7.63 1.03 1.68
CA HIS A 82 -7.40 0.58 3.05
C HIS A 82 -7.09 1.77 3.94
N ARG A 83 -7.66 1.77 5.14
CA ARG A 83 -7.23 2.66 6.21
C ARG A 83 -5.92 2.12 6.79
N HIS A 84 -4.85 2.87 6.59
CA HIS A 84 -3.49 2.57 7.01
C HIS A 84 -3.15 3.38 8.24
N HIS A 85 -2.59 2.74 9.26
CA HIS A 85 -2.22 3.37 10.53
C HIS A 85 -0.92 2.76 11.05
N ASP A 86 -0.30 3.40 12.04
CA ASP A 86 0.92 2.89 12.66
C ASP A 86 0.61 1.83 13.71
N HIS A 87 1.03 0.59 13.46
CA HIS A 87 0.94 -0.54 14.39
C HIS A 87 1.79 -0.39 15.68
N ALA A 88 2.59 0.67 15.83
CA ALA A 88 3.40 0.91 17.03
C ALA A 88 2.52 0.98 18.31
N GLY A 89 1.26 1.41 18.18
CA GLY A 89 0.27 1.47 19.25
C GLY A 89 -0.23 0.11 19.75
N ASP A 90 -0.08 -0.96 18.96
CA ASP A 90 -0.68 -2.27 19.25
C ASP A 90 -0.07 -2.95 20.50
N ARG A 91 1.19 -2.64 20.84
CA ARG A 91 1.94 -3.24 21.96
C ARG A 91 1.41 -2.93 23.36
N ARG A 92 0.64 -1.84 23.54
CA ARG A 92 0.12 -1.44 24.88
C ARG A 92 -1.36 -1.78 25.11
N GLY A 93 -1.85 -2.87 24.49
CA GLY A 93 -3.27 -3.23 24.53
C GLY A 93 -4.13 -2.47 23.51
N GLY A 94 -3.48 -1.77 22.57
CA GLY A 94 -4.07 -0.82 21.63
C GLY A 94 -4.72 -1.41 20.40
N ARG A 95 -5.18 -2.68 20.41
CA ARG A 95 -6.05 -3.19 19.33
C ARG A 95 -7.35 -2.38 19.15
N LEU A 96 -7.59 -1.42 20.04
CA LEU A 96 -8.77 -0.57 20.12
C LEU A 96 -8.50 0.92 19.85
N LEU A 97 -7.24 1.34 19.65
CA LEU A 97 -6.90 2.76 19.46
C LEU A 97 -6.28 2.98 18.08
N TRP A 98 -7.16 3.10 17.10
CA TRP A 98 -6.85 3.43 15.70
C TRP A 98 -6.06 4.75 15.55
N ASN A 99 -6.13 5.62 16.57
CA ASN A 99 -5.31 6.81 16.77
C ASN A 99 -4.52 6.72 18.08
N SER A 100 -3.50 5.87 18.12
CA SER A 100 -2.60 5.81 19.27
C SER A 100 -1.84 7.14 19.42
N PRO A 101 -1.71 7.72 20.62
CA PRO A 101 -0.82 8.86 20.85
C PRO A 101 0.66 8.50 20.68
N TYR A 102 0.96 7.22 20.42
CA TYR A 102 2.29 6.69 20.10
C TYR A 102 2.46 6.36 18.61
N ALA A 103 1.45 6.61 17.78
CA ALA A 103 1.57 6.46 16.34
C ALA A 103 2.52 7.53 15.77
N ARG A 104 3.39 7.16 14.84
CA ARG A 104 4.31 8.12 14.18
C ARG A 104 3.64 8.95 13.09
N PHE A 105 2.47 8.51 12.61
CA PHE A 105 1.71 9.18 11.57
C PHE A 105 0.21 8.92 11.77
N PRO A 106 -0.65 9.87 11.36
CA PRO A 106 -2.10 9.72 11.49
C PRO A 106 -2.62 8.61 10.58
N GLU A 107 -3.79 8.06 10.93
CA GLU A 107 -4.51 7.18 10.02
C GLU A 107 -4.74 7.88 8.66
N THR A 108 -4.49 7.16 7.56
CA THR A 108 -4.81 7.65 6.23
C THR A 108 -5.37 6.57 5.32
N VAL A 109 -6.14 6.95 4.31
CA VAL A 109 -6.58 6.00 3.29
C VAL A 109 -5.49 5.84 2.23
N LEU A 110 -5.03 4.60 2.02
CA LEU A 110 -4.10 4.22 0.95
C LEU A 110 -4.79 3.31 -0.07
N CYS A 111 -4.24 3.24 -1.28
CA CYS A 111 -4.58 2.17 -2.22
C CYS A 111 -4.04 0.80 -1.73
N GLU A 112 -4.70 -0.27 -2.13
CA GLU A 112 -4.34 -1.67 -1.83
C GLU A 112 -2.86 -1.97 -2.10
N GLN A 113 -2.31 -1.45 -3.19
CA GLN A 113 -0.92 -1.71 -3.56
C GLN A 113 0.09 -1.06 -2.60
N CYS A 114 -0.18 0.14 -2.09
CA CYS A 114 0.66 0.78 -1.07
C CYS A 114 0.57 0.02 0.26
N ASN A 115 -0.65 -0.33 0.69
CA ASN A 115 -0.88 -1.12 1.89
C ASN A 115 -0.18 -2.51 1.80
N ALA A 116 -0.27 -3.16 0.64
CA ALA A 116 0.40 -4.43 0.38
C ALA A 116 1.93 -4.28 0.30
N ALA A 117 2.45 -3.13 -0.15
CA ALA A 117 3.89 -2.88 -0.18
C ALA A 117 4.49 -2.82 1.23
N ASP A 118 3.83 -2.13 2.18
CA ASP A 118 4.20 -2.14 3.60
C ASP A 118 4.28 -3.58 4.14
N ALA A 119 3.18 -4.34 4.03
CA ALA A 119 3.13 -5.73 4.49
C ALA A 119 4.18 -6.63 3.81
N THR A 120 4.41 -6.45 2.50
CA THR A 120 5.35 -7.25 1.72
C THR A 120 6.79 -6.96 2.14
N VAL A 121 7.18 -5.70 2.27
CA VAL A 121 8.51 -5.30 2.71
C VAL A 121 8.78 -5.84 4.12
N LYS A 122 7.85 -5.67 5.06
CA LYS A 122 8.00 -6.17 6.44
C LYS A 122 8.25 -7.68 6.47
N ARG A 123 7.50 -8.45 5.67
CA ARG A 123 7.67 -9.90 5.55
C ARG A 123 9.03 -10.27 4.92
N VAL A 124 9.41 -9.61 3.83
CA VAL A 124 10.65 -9.88 3.09
C VAL A 124 11.89 -9.57 3.92
N LEU A 125 11.90 -8.41 4.58
CA LEU A 125 13.02 -7.94 5.40
C LEU A 125 12.96 -8.44 6.85
N LYS A 126 11.93 -9.22 7.21
CA LYS A 126 11.69 -9.76 8.56
C LYS A 126 11.65 -8.66 9.63
N LEU A 127 10.99 -7.54 9.32
CA LEU A 127 10.84 -6.41 10.25
C LEU A 127 9.83 -6.74 11.36
N PRO A 128 9.87 -6.03 12.51
CA PRO A 128 8.89 -6.18 13.58
C PRO A 128 7.46 -5.99 13.08
N LYS A 129 6.51 -6.76 13.63
CA LYS A 129 5.09 -6.72 13.21
C LYS A 129 4.44 -5.37 13.51
N GLU A 130 4.93 -4.71 14.55
CA GLU A 130 4.42 -3.44 15.07
C GLU A 130 5.01 -2.23 14.34
N PHE A 131 5.93 -2.45 13.40
CA PHE A 131 6.40 -1.40 12.52
C PHE A 131 5.46 -1.25 11.33
N SER A 132 5.29 -0.03 10.83
CA SER A 132 4.51 0.28 9.62
C SER A 132 5.20 1.41 8.88
N TYR A 133 5.36 1.39 7.57
CA TYR A 133 5.88 2.57 6.89
C TYR A 133 4.81 3.68 6.83
N SER A 134 5.15 4.94 7.08
CA SER A 134 4.26 6.08 6.81
C SER A 134 3.96 6.19 5.31
N PRO A 135 2.92 6.93 4.90
CA PRO A 135 2.65 7.17 3.49
C PRO A 135 3.85 7.75 2.72
N GLU A 136 4.54 8.71 3.30
CA GLU A 136 5.73 9.35 2.74
C GLU A 136 6.90 8.35 2.63
N GLU A 137 7.07 7.53 3.66
CA GLU A 137 8.06 6.45 3.65
C GLU A 137 7.75 5.42 2.56
N ILE A 138 6.48 5.01 2.40
CA ILE A 138 6.02 4.12 1.30
C ILE A 138 6.37 4.74 -0.04
N ARG A 139 6.04 6.02 -0.25
CA ARG A 139 6.33 6.76 -1.49
C ARG A 139 7.80 6.70 -1.87
N ALA A 140 8.69 6.75 -0.89
CA ALA A 140 10.13 6.74 -1.14
C ALA A 140 10.66 5.39 -1.64
N PHE A 141 9.96 4.27 -1.45
CA PHE A 141 10.41 2.96 -1.91
C PHE A 141 9.49 2.26 -2.92
N VAL A 142 8.36 2.86 -3.29
CA VAL A 142 7.49 2.33 -4.36
C VAL A 142 7.63 3.16 -5.64
N GLU A 143 7.87 2.47 -6.75
CA GLU A 143 7.70 3.03 -8.10
C GLU A 143 6.28 2.65 -8.57
N PRO A 144 5.34 3.63 -8.61
CA PRO A 144 3.98 3.35 -9.04
C PRO A 144 3.87 3.24 -10.56
N VAL A 145 2.99 2.34 -11.01
CA VAL A 145 2.60 2.22 -12.41
C VAL A 145 1.08 2.37 -12.49
N PRO A 146 0.54 3.38 -13.22
CA PRO A 146 -0.89 3.51 -13.46
C PRO A 146 -1.50 2.22 -14.00
N HIS A 147 -2.61 1.77 -13.39
CA HIS A 147 -3.32 0.51 -13.70
C HIS A 147 -2.48 -0.78 -13.51
N GLY A 148 -1.26 -0.64 -13.00
CA GLY A 148 -0.31 -1.71 -12.80
C GLY A 148 0.00 -1.94 -11.33
N TRP A 149 1.05 -2.71 -11.12
CA TRP A 149 1.58 -3.10 -9.82
C TRP A 149 2.76 -2.22 -9.43
N HIS A 150 2.91 -1.98 -8.13
CA HIS A 150 4.08 -1.29 -7.61
C HIS A 150 5.34 -2.12 -7.80
N ILE A 151 6.42 -1.46 -8.18
CA ILE A 151 7.77 -2.02 -8.15
C ILE A 151 8.40 -1.53 -6.85
N ILE A 152 8.89 -2.47 -6.04
CA ILE A 152 9.34 -2.19 -4.67
C ILE A 152 10.87 -2.15 -4.62
N ASN A 153 11.42 -1.03 -4.15
CA ASN A 153 12.84 -0.89 -3.82
C ASN A 153 13.11 -1.34 -2.38
N TYR A 154 13.37 -2.65 -2.20
CA TYR A 154 13.64 -3.23 -0.88
C TYR A 154 14.87 -2.64 -0.17
N GLN A 155 15.89 -2.21 -0.94
CA GLN A 155 17.08 -1.59 -0.35
C GLN A 155 16.74 -0.22 0.26
N GLN A 156 15.96 0.59 -0.44
CA GLN A 156 15.50 1.87 0.06
C GLN A 156 14.60 1.69 1.29
N ALA A 157 13.68 0.72 1.26
CA ALA A 157 12.84 0.42 2.40
C ALA A 157 13.66 0.01 3.63
N ALA A 158 14.69 -0.84 3.45
CA ALA A 158 15.60 -1.22 4.53
C ALA A 158 16.35 -0.02 5.13
N ARG A 159 16.82 0.92 4.29
CA ARG A 159 17.47 2.16 4.74
C ARG A 159 16.52 3.04 5.55
N ILE A 160 15.27 3.17 5.11
CA ILE A 160 14.25 3.94 5.82
C ILE A 160 14.00 3.31 7.19
N TYR A 161 13.77 1.99 7.26
CA TYR A 161 13.58 1.31 8.54
C TYR A 161 14.76 1.52 9.49
N GLU A 162 16.00 1.38 9.01
CA GLU A 162 17.19 1.57 9.83
C GLU A 162 17.38 3.03 10.27
N TRP A 163 16.92 4.00 9.46
CA TRP A 163 16.87 5.40 9.86
C TRP A 163 15.84 5.62 10.97
N VAL A 164 14.59 5.16 10.79
CA VAL A 164 13.52 5.30 11.79
C VAL A 164 13.89 4.60 13.11
N ARG A 165 14.53 3.44 13.04
CA ARG A 165 14.97 2.68 14.22
C ARG A 165 16.02 3.44 15.05
N ARG A 166 16.93 4.16 14.39
CA ARG A 166 18.01 4.93 15.05
C ARG A 166 17.56 6.33 15.47
N CYS A 167 16.68 6.93 14.69
CA CYS A 167 16.15 8.27 14.88
C CYS A 167 14.62 8.21 14.83
N PRO A 168 13.95 7.65 15.85
CA PRO A 168 12.50 7.60 15.86
C PRO A 168 11.96 9.04 15.82
N PRO A 169 11.03 9.36 14.91
CA PRO A 169 10.45 10.69 14.86
C PRO A 169 9.81 11.01 16.21
N THR A 170 9.97 12.25 16.66
CA THR A 170 9.36 12.71 17.91
C THR A 170 7.85 12.62 17.77
N VAL A 171 7.25 11.66 18.47
CA VAL A 171 5.79 11.61 18.61
C VAL A 171 5.41 12.67 19.63
N ILE A 172 4.87 13.80 19.18
CA ILE A 172 4.32 14.82 20.08
C ILE A 172 2.87 14.39 20.40
N PRO A 173 2.54 14.05 21.65
CA PRO A 173 1.18 13.65 21.99
C PRO A 173 0.19 14.79 21.69
N GLY A 174 -0.86 14.50 20.91
CA GLY A 174 -1.96 15.42 20.64
C GLY A 174 -1.88 16.25 19.34
N THR A 175 -0.89 16.01 18.47
CA THR A 175 -0.75 16.78 17.20
C THR A 175 -1.38 16.13 15.97
N HIS A 176 -2.04 14.97 16.12
CA HIS A 176 -2.79 14.34 15.05
C HIS A 176 -4.27 14.69 15.22
N ALA A 177 -4.68 15.76 14.51
CA ALA A 177 -6.06 16.21 14.40
C ALA A 177 -6.84 15.31 13.43
#